data_AF-A0A931ICU7-F1
#
_entry.id   AF-A0A931ICU7-F1
#
_cell.length_a   1.000
_cell.length_b   1.000
_cell.length_c   1.000
_cell.angle_alpha   90.00
_cell.angle_beta   90.00
_cell.angle_gamma   90.00
#
_symmetry.space_group_name_H-M   'P 1'
#
loop_
_entity.id
_entity.type
_entity.pdbx_description
1 polymer ?
#
loop_
_entity_poly.entity_id
_entity_poly.type
_entity_poly.pdbx_seq_one_letter_code
_entity_poly.pdbx_strand_id
1 'polypeptide(L)'
;MRDRERFERLILQPPTPSLGVRIASTLIMLWLVVGVLAAGQRNYLFPGPVDCGGLGTIALTVVAGPLNYMGVNPKVAECEIPQPSQ
;
A
#
# COMPACT_ATOMS: atom_id res chain seq x y z
N MET A 1 -9.97 -47.05 7.04
CA MET A 1 -9.02 -46.51 8.04
C MET A 1 -7.84 -45.77 7.40
N ARG A 2 -7.23 -46.29 6.33
CA ARG A 2 -6.08 -45.66 5.64
C ARG A 2 -6.37 -44.30 4.98
N ASP A 3 -7.61 -44.04 4.54
CA ASP A 3 -7.98 -42.72 3.97
C ASP A 3 -8.12 -41.62 5.01
N ARG A 4 -8.50 -41.96 6.25
CA ARG A 4 -8.64 -41.00 7.35
C ARG A 4 -7.29 -40.39 7.72
N GLU A 5 -6.25 -41.22 7.79
CA GLU A 5 -4.88 -40.74 8.07
C GLU A 5 -4.26 -39.94 6.92
N ARG A 6 -4.66 -40.24 5.67
CA ARG A 6 -4.21 -39.47 4.50
C ARG A 6 -4.86 -38.09 4.49
N PHE A 7 -6.13 -38.00 4.86
CA PHE A 7 -6.87 -36.75 4.98
C PHE A 7 -6.35 -35.88 6.13
N GLU A 8 -6.08 -36.47 7.29
CA GLU A 8 -5.46 -35.76 8.43
C GLU A 8 -4.06 -35.22 8.08
N ARG A 9 -3.26 -35.96 7.31
CA ARG A 9 -1.95 -35.47 6.82
C ARG A 9 -2.05 -34.33 5.80
N LEU A 10 -3.09 -34.31 4.96
CA LEU A 10 -3.32 -33.23 4.00
C LEU A 10 -3.76 -31.93 4.68
N ILE A 11 -4.51 -32.00 5.78
CA ILE A 11 -5.00 -30.82 6.52
C ILE A 11 -3.90 -30.23 7.42
N LEU A 12 -3.01 -31.07 7.96
CA LEU A 12 -1.92 -30.65 8.85
C LEU A 12 -0.70 -30.08 8.10
N GLN A 13 -0.66 -30.18 6.77
CA GLN A 13 0.45 -29.62 5.99
C GLN A 13 0.13 -28.15 5.67
N PRO A 14 0.76 -27.17 6.34
CA PRO A 14 0.52 -25.78 6.03
C PRO A 14 0.90 -25.54 4.56
N PRO A 15 0.09 -24.80 3.79
CA PRO A 15 0.46 -24.46 2.43
C PRO A 15 1.80 -23.71 2.48
N THR A 16 2.86 -24.34 1.95
CA THR A 16 4.15 -23.66 1.85
C THR A 16 3.97 -22.52 0.85
N PRO A 17 4.15 -21.25 1.27
CA PRO A 17 3.99 -20.13 0.35
C PRO A 17 4.99 -20.32 -0.79
N SER A 18 4.49 -20.27 -2.02
CA SER A 18 5.34 -20.36 -3.20
C SER A 18 6.36 -19.22 -3.17
N LEU A 19 7.52 -19.43 -3.81
CA LEU A 19 8.59 -18.42 -3.88
C LEU A 19 8.05 -17.07 -4.38
N GLY A 20 7.10 -17.09 -5.32
CA GLY A 20 6.43 -15.89 -5.84
C GLY A 20 5.66 -15.11 -4.78
N VAL A 21 4.90 -15.77 -3.91
CA VAL A 21 4.16 -15.10 -2.82
C VAL A 21 5.11 -14.47 -1.81
N ARG A 22 6.21 -15.16 -1.48
CA ARG A 22 7.24 -14.64 -0.57
C ARG A 22 7.89 -13.37 -1.12
N ILE A 23 8.26 -13.38 -2.40
CA ILE A 23 8.85 -12.21 -3.07
C ILE A 23 7.85 -11.05 -3.11
N ALA A 24 6.62 -11.30 -3.58
CA ALA A 24 5.59 -10.27 -3.67
C ALA A 24 5.30 -9.63 -2.29
N SER A 25 5.15 -10.45 -1.24
CA SER A 25 4.92 -9.94 0.12
C SER A 25 6.07 -9.08 0.63
N THR A 26 7.31 -9.47 0.32
CA THR A 26 8.52 -8.72 0.71
C THR A 26 8.58 -7.37 -0.01
N LEU A 27 8.29 -7.36 -1.31
CA LEU A 27 8.25 -6.13 -2.11
C LEU A 27 7.16 -5.16 -1.62
N ILE A 28 5.97 -5.68 -1.34
CA ILE A 28 4.86 -4.88 -0.79
C ILE A 28 5.23 -4.33 0.60
N MET A 29 5.88 -5.12 1.44
CA MET A 29 6.32 -4.64 2.76
C MET A 29 7.30 -3.48 2.64
N LEU A 30 8.32 -3.62 1.79
CA LEU A 30 9.30 -2.55 1.51
C LEU A 30 8.62 -1.31 0.94
N TRP A 31 7.67 -1.51 0.02
CA TRP A 31 6.87 -0.45 -0.57
C TRP A 31 6.13 0.36 0.48
N LEU A 32 5.40 -0.32 1.38
CA LEU A 32 4.62 0.32 2.44
C LEU A 32 5.52 1.08 3.42
N VAL A 33 6.68 0.53 3.76
CA VAL A 33 7.66 1.22 4.62
C VAL A 33 8.12 2.52 3.98
N VAL A 34 8.52 2.49 2.70
CA VAL A 34 8.92 3.70 1.96
C VAL A 34 7.77 4.70 1.88
N GLY A 35 6.54 4.23 1.65
CA GLY A 35 5.35 5.07 1.60
C GLY A 35 5.04 5.79 2.91
N VAL A 36 5.14 5.08 4.05
CA VAL A 36 4.96 5.69 5.38
C VAL A 36 6.06 6.71 5.67
N LEU A 37 7.32 6.41 5.32
CA LEU A 37 8.42 7.37 5.45
C LEU A 37 8.16 8.63 4.61
N ALA A 38 7.63 8.49 3.38
CA ALA A 38 7.27 9.62 2.54
C ALA A 38 6.15 10.48 3.17
N ALA A 39 5.12 9.86 3.74
CA ALA A 39 4.06 10.56 4.46
C ALA A 39 4.60 11.28 5.71
N GLY A 40 5.55 10.68 6.41
CA GLY A 40 6.25 11.29 7.54
C GLY A 40 7.07 12.51 7.15
N GLN A 41 7.85 12.42 6.05
CA GLN A 41 8.61 13.56 5.51
C GLN A 41 7.73 14.74 5.13
N ARG A 42 6.48 14.49 4.74
CA ARG A 42 5.48 15.51 4.41
C ARG A 42 4.68 16.00 5.62
N ASN A 43 5.00 15.51 6.81
CA ASN A 43 4.28 15.79 8.07
C ASN A 43 2.79 15.43 8.01
N TYR A 44 2.41 14.43 7.20
CA TYR A 44 1.02 13.98 7.06
C TYR A 44 0.57 12.98 8.13
N LEU A 45 1.50 12.38 8.89
CA LEU A 45 1.19 11.37 9.90
C LEU A 45 0.65 11.93 11.21
N PHE A 46 0.79 13.25 11.44
CA PHE A 46 0.22 13.96 12.58
C PHE A 46 -0.77 15.01 12.09
N PRO A 47 -1.85 14.61 11.40
CA PRO A 47 -2.90 15.55 11.05
C PRO A 47 -3.59 16.03 12.34
N GLY A 48 -4.24 17.19 12.26
CA GLY A 48 -5.15 17.65 13.31
C GLY A 48 -6.39 16.75 13.40
N PRO A 49 -7.62 17.29 13.48
CA PRO A 49 -8.83 16.47 13.41
C PRO A 49 -8.79 15.51 12.21
N VAL A 50 -9.04 14.22 12.45
CA VAL A 50 -9.03 13.20 11.39
C VAL A 50 -10.24 13.42 10.50
N ASP A 51 -10.00 13.79 9.24
CA ASP A 51 -11.02 13.94 8.21
C ASP A 51 -10.72 13.07 6.97
N CYS A 52 -11.71 12.94 6.09
CA CYS A 52 -11.57 12.13 4.86
C CYS A 52 -10.45 12.64 3.95
N GLY A 53 -10.17 13.94 3.97
CA GLY A 53 -9.14 14.57 3.14
C GLY A 53 -7.72 14.21 3.61
N GLY A 54 -7.48 14.29 4.92
CA GLY A 54 -6.22 13.89 5.56
C GLY A 54 -5.96 12.40 5.39
N LEU A 55 -6.96 11.56 5.65
CA LEU A 55 -6.84 10.11 5.42
C LEU A 55 -6.56 9.78 3.95
N GLY A 56 -7.27 10.43 3.02
CA GLY A 56 -7.05 10.28 1.59
C GLY A 56 -5.64 10.69 1.17
N THR A 57 -5.13 11.79 1.73
CA THR A 57 -3.77 12.30 1.47
C THR A 57 -2.70 11.32 1.96
N ILE A 58 -2.85 10.77 3.16
CA ILE A 58 -1.92 9.76 3.70
C ILE A 58 -1.95 8.51 2.84
N ALA A 59 -3.14 7.99 2.53
CA ALA A 59 -3.30 6.78 1.71
C ALA A 59 -2.68 6.95 0.31
N LEU A 60 -2.99 8.07 -0.36
CA LEU A 60 -2.39 8.41 -1.66
C LEU A 60 -0.87 8.55 -1.56
N THR A 61 -0.35 9.14 -0.50
CA THR A 61 1.10 9.31 -0.32
C THR A 61 1.80 7.97 -0.08
N VAL A 62 1.19 7.02 0.65
CA VAL A 62 1.77 5.69 0.86
C VAL A 62 1.79 4.88 -0.44
N VAL A 63 0.77 5.00 -1.29
CA VAL A 63 0.69 4.27 -2.56
C VAL A 63 1.52 4.95 -3.66
N ALA A 64 1.36 6.26 -3.86
CA ALA A 64 2.01 7.01 -4.93
C ALA A 64 3.41 7.55 -4.57
N GLY A 65 3.73 7.69 -3.27
CA GLY A 65 5.04 8.17 -2.81
C GLY A 65 6.20 7.31 -3.33
N PRO A 66 6.17 5.98 -3.16
CA PRO A 66 7.20 5.11 -3.70
C PRO A 66 7.28 5.14 -5.25
N LEU A 67 6.14 5.29 -5.95
CA LEU A 67 6.12 5.49 -7.41
C LEU A 67 6.85 6.77 -7.84
N ASN A 68 6.69 7.87 -7.09
CA ASN A 68 7.38 9.13 -7.36
C ASN A 68 8.90 9.00 -7.18
N TYR A 69 9.37 8.19 -6.23
CA TYR A 69 10.80 7.86 -6.09
C TYR A 69 11.33 6.96 -7.21
N MET A 70 10.45 6.19 -7.86
CA MET A 70 10.76 5.44 -9.08
C MET A 70 10.68 6.31 -10.36
N GLY A 71 10.47 7.62 -10.24
CA GLY A 71 10.45 8.56 -11.37
C GLY A 71 9.10 8.66 -12.09
N VAL A 72 8.06 8.01 -11.57
CA VAL A 72 6.69 8.15 -12.09
C VAL A 72 6.09 9.42 -11.49
N ASN A 73 6.06 10.51 -12.25
CA ASN A 73 5.48 11.80 -11.82
C ASN A 73 4.12 12.03 -12.50
N PRO A 74 3.01 11.52 -11.95
CA PRO A 74 1.70 11.70 -12.53
C PRO A 74 1.27 13.17 -12.40
N LYS A 75 1.31 13.90 -13.49
CA LYS A 75 0.71 15.23 -13.59
C LYS A 75 -0.77 15.07 -13.91
N VAL A 76 -1.62 15.75 -13.16
CA VAL A 76 -3.00 15.98 -13.59
C VAL A 76 -2.94 16.75 -14.91
N ALA A 77 -3.43 16.12 -15.98
CA ALA A 77 -3.22 16.60 -17.34
C ALA A 77 -3.91 17.96 -17.56
N GLU A 78 -5.09 18.17 -16.97
CA GLU A 78 -5.81 19.45 -17.05
C GLU A 78 -6.64 19.65 -15.77
N CYS A 79 -6.29 20.64 -14.97
CA CYS A 79 -7.16 21.17 -13.92
C CYS A 79 -7.69 22.52 -14.39
N GLU A 80 -8.95 22.55 -14.83
CA GLU A 80 -9.63 23.81 -15.13
C GLU A 80 -10.10 24.42 -13.80
N ILE A 81 -9.23 25.27 -13.23
CA ILE A 81 -9.48 25.93 -11.95
C ILE A 81 -10.49 27.05 -12.21
N PRO A 82 -11.69 27.02 -11.60
CA PRO A 82 -12.66 28.09 -11.78
C PRO A 82 -12.09 29.41 -11.22
N GLN A 83 -12.27 30.50 -11.96
CA GLN A 83 -11.84 31.82 -11.49
C GLN A 83 -12.63 32.20 -10.24
N PRO A 84 -11.98 32.73 -9.18
CA PRO A 84 -12.68 33.15 -7.99
C PRO A 84 -13.64 34.29 -8.35
N SER A 85 -14.93 34.11 -8.07
CA SER A 85 -15.87 35.22 -8.04
C SER A 85 -15.55 36.10 -6.84
N GLN A 86 -15.30 37.38 -7.08
CA GLN A 86 -15.23 38.41 -6.04
C GLN A 86 -16.54 38.48 -5.26
#